data_AF-A0A182SWQ6-F1
#
_entry.id   AF-A0A182SWQ6-F1
#
_cell.length_a   1.000
_cell.length_b   1.000
_cell.length_c   1.000
_cell.angle_alpha   90.00
_cell.angle_beta   90.00
_cell.angle_gamma   90.00
#
_symmetry.space_group_name_H-M   'P 1'
#
loop_
_entity.id
_entity.type
_entity.pdbx_description
1 polymer ?
#
loop_
_entity_poly.entity_id
_entity_poly.type
_entity_poly.pdbx_seq_one_letter_code
_entity_poly.pdbx_strand_id
1 'polypeptide(L)'
;MSCSDKISRWNVLGLQGSLLASIIEPIYLHSIVLGSLLHPAHMYRAICGRIESAIQGLPPPYRLNKPKLALMTSAESRNQTKPPNFSINWITNGTEVEIVNSFTGKLINNNTNTNKMSRLSKQSFYQRYSTVIARLPGIPCRDVKPTYFETKTSVAEYQQAKRELFAAFSKEDLGEWLKKPIEQDQFTLIVAKDSDGPPPYANQPQAVPMPTDGTGNPTTNTTTTTAAAAPVGNVSSIGNHSK
;
A
#
# COMPACT_ATOMS: atom_id res chain seq x y z
N MET A 1 -15.59 6.90 8.19
CA MET A 1 -14.28 7.54 8.05
C MET A 1 -13.91 7.68 6.59
N SER A 2 -13.58 8.90 6.17
CA SER A 2 -13.18 9.26 4.81
C SER A 2 -11.74 8.82 4.48
N CYS A 3 -11.29 9.00 3.23
CA CYS A 3 -9.90 8.72 2.85
C CYS A 3 -8.90 9.68 3.52
N SER A 4 -9.24 10.96 3.67
CA SER A 4 -8.38 11.92 4.39
C SER A 4 -8.23 11.55 5.87
N ASP A 5 -9.29 11.07 6.52
CA ASP A 5 -9.20 10.54 7.89
C ASP A 5 -8.28 9.32 7.96
N LYS A 6 -8.44 8.36 7.04
CA LYS A 6 -7.59 7.17 6.99
C LYS A 6 -6.11 7.50 6.77
N ILE A 7 -5.80 8.45 5.89
CA ILE A 7 -4.42 8.93 5.67
C ILE A 7 -3.90 9.63 6.93
N SER A 8 -4.71 10.47 7.58
CA SER A 8 -4.32 11.11 8.84
C SER A 8 -4.01 10.10 9.94
N ARG A 9 -4.79 9.02 10.00
CA ARG A 9 -4.49 7.89 10.87
C ARG A 9 -3.18 7.18 10.52
N TRP A 10 -2.88 6.97 9.24
CA TRP A 10 -1.60 6.39 8.83
C TRP A 10 -0.42 7.28 9.16
N ASN A 11 -0.61 8.60 9.14
CA ASN A 11 0.40 9.55 9.59
C ASN A 11 0.69 9.47 11.09
N VAL A 12 -0.11 8.77 11.90
CA VAL A 12 0.20 8.52 13.31
C VAL A 12 0.58 7.07 13.55
N LEU A 13 -0.23 6.13 13.07
CA LEU A 13 -0.09 4.69 13.36
C LEU A 13 0.81 3.93 12.37
N GLY A 14 1.23 4.58 11.30
CA GLY A 14 1.87 3.93 10.17
C GLY A 14 0.89 3.14 9.29
N LEU A 15 1.40 2.73 8.13
CA LEU A 15 0.68 2.00 7.09
C LEU A 15 0.49 0.52 7.40
N GLN A 16 1.43 -0.07 8.16
CA GLN A 16 1.57 -1.50 8.40
C GLN A 16 0.38 -2.11 9.18
N GLY A 17 -0.34 -1.28 9.93
CA GLY A 17 -1.45 -1.71 10.77
C GLY A 17 -1.01 -2.52 11.99
N SER A 18 -1.98 -2.95 12.80
CA SER A 18 -1.69 -3.56 14.11
C SER A 18 -0.97 -4.90 14.00
N LEU A 19 -1.31 -5.74 13.01
CA LEU A 19 -0.70 -7.06 12.92
C LEU A 19 0.80 -6.96 12.66
N LEU A 20 1.22 -6.21 11.64
CA LEU A 20 2.65 -6.08 11.35
C LEU A 20 3.41 -5.27 12.40
N ALA A 21 2.73 -4.37 13.12
CA ALA A 21 3.36 -3.63 14.22
C ALA A 21 3.90 -4.51 15.37
N SER A 22 3.58 -5.81 15.42
CA SER A 22 4.18 -6.75 16.37
C SER A 22 5.61 -7.18 15.99
N ILE A 23 6.03 -6.96 14.75
CA ILE A 23 7.29 -7.49 14.20
C ILE A 23 8.13 -6.45 13.44
N ILE A 24 7.57 -5.29 13.11
CA ILE A 24 8.28 -4.20 12.45
C ILE A 24 7.94 -2.85 13.07
N GLU A 25 8.86 -1.90 12.94
CA GLU A 25 8.61 -0.50 13.30
C GLU A 25 7.56 0.15 12.36
N PRO A 26 6.90 1.24 12.80
CA PRO A 26 5.90 1.93 12.01
C PRO A 26 6.45 2.48 10.69
N ILE A 27 5.75 2.17 9.59
CA ILE A 27 6.11 2.64 8.24
C ILE A 27 5.23 3.82 7.86
N TYR A 28 5.84 4.93 7.48
CA TYR A 28 5.14 6.14 7.07
C TYR A 28 5.39 6.49 5.60
N LEU A 29 4.42 7.13 4.96
CA LEU A 29 4.63 7.72 3.63
C LEU A 29 5.63 8.88 3.73
N HIS A 30 6.66 8.86 2.91
CA HIS A 30 7.57 9.99 2.76
C HIS A 30 6.89 11.17 2.02
N SER A 31 6.05 10.85 1.04
CA SER A 31 5.39 11.83 0.17
C SER A 31 4.00 11.37 -0.27
N ILE A 32 3.13 12.34 -0.54
CA ILE A 32 1.83 12.14 -1.19
C ILE A 32 1.79 13.03 -2.43
N VAL A 33 1.57 12.40 -3.58
CA VAL A 33 1.45 13.08 -4.88
C VAL A 33 0.01 12.98 -5.34
N LEU A 34 -0.58 14.12 -5.74
CA LEU A 34 -1.93 14.17 -6.30
C LEU A 34 -1.85 14.46 -7.80
N GLY A 35 -2.65 13.73 -8.58
CA GLY A 35 -2.79 13.96 -10.03
C GLY A 35 -3.65 15.20 -10.36
N SER A 36 -4.46 15.67 -9.41
CA SER A 36 -5.28 16.88 -9.54
C SER A 36 -5.71 17.38 -8.15
N LEU A 37 -6.33 18.57 -8.09
CA LEU A 37 -7.01 19.11 -6.89
C LEU A 37 -6.13 19.29 -5.63
N LEU A 38 -4.82 19.52 -5.77
CA LEU A 38 -4.00 19.89 -4.62
C LEU A 38 -4.16 21.37 -4.27
N HIS A 39 -4.79 21.65 -3.13
CA HIS A 39 -4.59 22.91 -2.42
C HIS A 39 -3.70 22.64 -1.19
N PRO A 40 -2.44 23.10 -1.15
CA PRO A 40 -1.46 22.70 -0.14
C PRO A 40 -1.95 22.87 1.31
N ALA A 41 -2.54 24.03 1.64
CA ALA A 41 -3.04 24.30 2.99
C ALA A 41 -4.19 23.35 3.41
N HIS A 42 -5.14 23.08 2.51
CA HIS A 42 -6.25 22.16 2.80
C HIS A 42 -5.77 20.72 2.94
N MET A 43 -4.83 20.30 2.08
CA MET A 43 -4.27 18.97 2.13
C MET A 43 -3.47 18.75 3.41
N TYR A 44 -2.57 19.68 3.76
CA TYR A 44 -1.81 19.62 5.01
C TYR A 44 -2.74 19.53 6.24
N ARG A 45 -3.73 20.43 6.32
CA ARG A 45 -4.72 20.42 7.40
C ARG A 45 -5.44 19.07 7.50
N ALA A 46 -5.88 18.51 6.37
CA ALA A 46 -6.65 17.27 6.34
C ALA A 46 -5.85 16.04 6.80
N ILE A 47 -4.55 15.96 6.49
CA ILE A 47 -3.75 14.76 6.73
C ILE A 47 -2.92 14.79 8.01
N CYS A 48 -2.56 15.96 8.55
CA CYS A 48 -1.78 16.04 9.79
C CYS A 48 -2.09 17.30 10.61
N GLY A 49 -2.28 18.46 9.97
CA GLY A 49 -2.36 19.74 10.68
C GLY A 49 -3.54 19.86 11.65
N ARG A 50 -4.68 19.23 11.35
CA ARG A 50 -5.90 19.34 12.20
C ARG A 50 -5.82 18.64 13.56
N ILE A 51 -4.83 17.78 13.79
CA ILE A 51 -4.63 17.11 15.09
C ILE A 51 -3.30 17.49 15.74
N GLU A 52 -2.54 18.40 15.12
CA GLU A 52 -1.14 18.67 15.46
C GLU A 52 -0.98 19.27 16.86
N SER A 53 -1.92 20.12 17.29
CA SER A 53 -1.96 20.73 18.62
C SER A 53 -2.44 19.80 19.73
N ALA A 54 -3.22 18.77 19.39
CA ALA A 54 -3.82 17.86 20.38
C ALA A 54 -3.09 16.53 20.51
N ILE A 55 -2.38 16.08 19.47
CA ILE A 55 -1.71 14.78 19.49
C ILE A 55 -0.50 14.82 20.43
N GLN A 56 -0.52 13.95 21.43
CA GLN A 56 0.53 13.81 22.44
C GLN A 56 0.52 12.39 23.01
N GLY A 57 1.51 12.05 23.84
CA GLY A 57 1.53 10.76 24.54
C GLY A 57 1.75 9.53 23.65
N LEU A 58 2.23 9.72 22.42
CA LEU A 58 2.52 8.60 21.51
C LEU A 58 3.68 7.75 22.06
N PRO A 59 3.54 6.41 22.15
CA PRO A 59 4.63 5.55 22.57
C PRO A 59 5.73 5.55 21.49
N PRO A 60 7.02 5.56 21.85
CA PRO A 60 8.08 5.35 20.87
C PRO A 60 7.89 4.03 20.09
N PRO A 61 8.18 3.97 18.79
CA PRO A 61 8.67 5.03 17.90
C PRO A 61 7.55 5.79 17.14
N TYR A 62 6.29 5.71 17.57
CA TYR A 62 5.17 6.36 16.89
C TYR A 62 5.27 7.89 16.97
N ARG A 63 4.91 8.56 15.87
CA ARG A 63 4.97 10.03 15.74
C ARG A 63 3.89 10.52 14.79
N LEU A 64 3.62 11.83 14.82
CA LEU A 64 2.88 12.51 13.75
C LEU A 64 3.80 12.75 12.54
N ASN A 65 3.64 11.93 11.50
CA ASN A 65 4.29 12.09 10.22
C ASN A 65 3.70 13.26 9.42
N LYS A 66 4.57 14.06 8.82
CA LYS A 66 4.22 15.18 7.94
C LYS A 66 4.82 14.93 6.56
N PRO A 67 4.10 14.21 5.67
CA PRO A 67 4.65 13.83 4.37
C PRO A 67 4.81 15.06 3.46
N LYS A 68 5.78 15.00 2.55
CA LYS A 68 5.90 15.99 1.47
C LYS A 68 4.66 15.92 0.56
N LEU A 69 4.18 17.08 0.11
CA LEU A 69 3.04 17.19 -0.78
C LEU A 69 3.50 17.67 -2.16
N ALA A 70 3.04 17.00 -3.21
CA ALA A 70 3.32 17.40 -4.58
C ALA A 70 2.06 17.28 -5.46
N LEU A 71 1.97 18.16 -6.45
CA LEU A 71 0.99 18.11 -7.53
C LEU A 71 1.74 17.70 -8.80
N MET A 72 1.14 16.84 -9.62
CA MET A 72 1.67 16.53 -10.94
C MET A 72 1.63 17.77 -11.85
N THR A 73 2.63 17.90 -12.74
CA THR A 73 2.73 19.01 -13.69
C THR A 73 1.62 19.00 -14.73
N SER A 74 1.21 17.80 -15.17
CA SER A 74 0.05 17.59 -16.03
C SER A 74 -1.13 17.16 -15.17
N ALA A 75 -2.00 18.11 -14.83
CA ALA A 75 -3.18 17.83 -14.02
C ALA A 75 -4.23 17.06 -14.82
N GLU A 76 -4.81 16.01 -14.23
CA GLU A 76 -5.95 15.32 -14.82
C GLU A 76 -7.20 16.22 -14.80
N SER A 77 -7.89 16.30 -15.94
CA SER A 77 -9.16 17.01 -16.03
C SER A 77 -10.27 16.26 -15.29
N ARG A 78 -11.20 17.01 -14.70
CA ARG A 78 -12.36 16.42 -14.02
C ARG A 78 -13.24 15.65 -15.03
N ASN A 79 -13.26 14.33 -14.90
CA ASN A 79 -14.21 13.48 -15.61
C ASN A 79 -15.52 13.40 -14.83
N GLN A 80 -16.65 13.72 -15.48
CA GLN A 80 -17.99 13.65 -14.87
C GLN A 80 -18.70 12.31 -15.13
N THR A 81 -17.96 11.32 -15.64
CA THR A 81 -18.48 9.97 -15.89
C THR A 81 -18.83 9.26 -14.59
N LYS A 82 -19.86 8.42 -14.63
CA LYS A 82 -20.24 7.58 -13.49
C LYS A 82 -19.03 6.72 -13.03
N PRO A 83 -18.68 6.72 -11.74
CA PRO A 83 -17.61 5.87 -11.24
C PRO A 83 -17.90 4.39 -11.51
N PRO A 84 -16.88 3.58 -11.86
CA PRO A 84 -17.07 2.15 -12.01
C PRO A 84 -17.48 1.50 -10.68
N ASN A 85 -18.24 0.42 -10.78
CA ASN A 85 -18.71 -0.37 -9.62
C ASN A 85 -17.69 -1.45 -9.19
N PHE A 86 -16.46 -1.32 -9.63
CA PHE A 86 -15.37 -2.24 -9.32
C PHE A 86 -14.12 -1.46 -8.90
N SER A 87 -13.23 -2.15 -8.21
CA SER A 87 -11.89 -1.68 -7.90
C SER A 87 -10.88 -2.67 -8.47
N ILE A 88 -9.74 -2.15 -8.90
CA ILE A 88 -8.64 -2.92 -9.47
C ILE A 88 -7.47 -2.83 -8.49
N ASN A 89 -6.83 -3.96 -8.20
CA ASN A 89 -5.57 -3.97 -7.46
C ASN A 89 -4.54 -4.87 -8.12
N TRP A 90 -3.28 -4.47 -7.99
CA TRP A 90 -2.12 -5.21 -8.45
C TRP A 90 -0.99 -5.02 -7.44
N ILE A 91 -0.17 -6.05 -7.28
CA ILE A 91 0.97 -6.08 -6.38
C ILE A 91 2.18 -6.48 -7.22
N THR A 92 3.32 -5.83 -7.01
CA THR A 92 4.58 -6.18 -7.68
C THR A 92 4.90 -7.67 -7.50
N ASN A 93 5.46 -8.29 -8.54
CA ASN A 93 5.67 -9.75 -8.66
C ASN A 93 4.39 -10.59 -8.71
N GLY A 94 3.21 -9.97 -8.75
CA GLY A 94 1.97 -10.64 -9.07
C GLY A 94 1.82 -10.84 -10.57
N THR A 95 1.39 -12.03 -10.98
CA THR A 95 1.14 -12.37 -12.39
C THR A 95 -0.15 -11.76 -12.92
N GLU A 96 -1.15 -11.56 -12.06
CA GLU A 96 -2.50 -11.14 -12.46
C GLU A 96 -3.03 -9.96 -11.64
N VAL A 97 -3.78 -9.11 -12.32
CA VAL A 97 -4.61 -8.06 -11.76
C VAL A 97 -5.83 -8.67 -11.09
N GLU A 98 -6.21 -8.17 -9.92
CA GLU A 98 -7.45 -8.55 -9.24
C GLU A 98 -8.52 -7.48 -9.39
N ILE A 99 -9.69 -7.90 -9.86
CA ILE A 99 -10.88 -7.05 -9.99
C ILE A 99 -11.87 -7.43 -8.89
N VAL A 100 -12.28 -6.45 -8.09
CA VAL A 100 -13.17 -6.64 -6.94
C VAL A 100 -14.41 -5.79 -7.12
N ASN A 101 -15.59 -6.38 -6.94
CA ASN A 101 -16.85 -5.63 -6.91
C ASN A 101 -16.87 -4.71 -5.67
N SER A 102 -17.06 -3.41 -5.88
CA SER A 102 -16.98 -2.40 -4.81
C SER A 102 -18.14 -2.48 -3.80
N PHE A 103 -19.26 -3.10 -4.17
CA PHE A 103 -20.41 -3.29 -3.26
C PHE A 103 -20.28 -4.55 -2.42
N THR A 104 -19.83 -5.66 -3.00
CA THR A 104 -19.78 -6.96 -2.30
C THR A 104 -18.42 -7.23 -1.66
N GLY A 105 -17.35 -6.58 -2.13
CA GLY A 105 -15.97 -6.86 -1.71
C GLY A 105 -15.45 -8.23 -2.16
N LYS A 106 -16.06 -8.84 -3.17
CA LYS A 106 -15.70 -10.16 -3.73
C LYS A 106 -15.15 -10.04 -5.15
N LEU A 107 -14.44 -11.08 -5.60
CA LEU A 107 -13.82 -11.07 -6.92
C LEU A 107 -14.85 -11.08 -8.04
N ILE A 108 -14.55 -10.36 -9.12
CA ILE A 108 -15.23 -10.43 -10.41
C ILE A 108 -14.36 -11.24 -11.35
N ASN A 109 -14.95 -12.19 -12.08
CA ASN A 109 -14.30 -12.91 -13.17
C ASN A 109 -15.23 -12.98 -14.39
N ASN A 110 -14.73 -12.71 -15.60
CA ASN A 110 -15.52 -12.66 -16.84
C ASN A 110 -16.82 -11.86 -16.69
N ASN A 111 -16.76 -10.68 -16.08
CA ASN A 111 -17.91 -9.81 -15.78
C ASN A 111 -18.99 -10.43 -14.86
N THR A 112 -18.67 -11.53 -14.17
CA THR A 112 -19.57 -12.19 -13.22
C THR A 112 -19.04 -12.09 -11.79
N ASN A 113 -19.93 -11.82 -10.84
CA ASN A 113 -19.57 -11.85 -9.42
C ASN A 113 -19.28 -13.28 -8.99
N THR A 114 -18.20 -13.46 -8.22
CA THR A 114 -17.86 -14.74 -7.62
C THR A 114 -17.98 -14.67 -6.10
N ASN A 115 -17.95 -15.83 -5.43
CA ASN A 115 -17.85 -15.88 -3.97
C ASN A 115 -16.41 -15.86 -3.44
N LYS A 116 -15.42 -15.77 -4.34
CA LYS A 116 -14.00 -15.78 -3.99
C LYS A 116 -13.63 -14.50 -3.24
N MET A 117 -12.82 -14.67 -2.19
CA MET A 117 -12.31 -13.55 -1.40
C MET A 117 -11.15 -12.85 -2.10
N SER A 118 -11.08 -11.52 -1.95
CA SER A 118 -9.94 -10.73 -2.41
C SER A 118 -8.67 -11.10 -1.65
N ARG A 119 -7.51 -11.06 -2.34
CA ARG A 119 -6.18 -11.18 -1.73
C ARG A 119 -5.91 -10.11 -0.66
N LEU A 120 -6.63 -9.00 -0.70
CA LEU A 120 -6.57 -7.87 0.23
C LEU A 120 -7.63 -7.95 1.34
N SER A 121 -8.38 -9.06 1.43
CA SER A 121 -9.35 -9.27 2.50
C SER A 121 -8.66 -9.43 3.86
N LYS A 122 -9.38 -9.14 4.96
CA LYS A 122 -8.87 -9.37 6.32
C LYS A 122 -8.42 -10.82 6.52
N GLN A 123 -9.18 -11.76 5.95
CA GLN A 123 -8.88 -13.19 5.99
C GLN A 123 -7.53 -13.51 5.34
N SER A 124 -7.32 -13.01 4.11
CA SER A 124 -6.09 -13.23 3.35
C SER A 124 -4.88 -12.57 4.01
N PHE A 125 -5.02 -11.35 4.54
CA PHE A 125 -3.96 -10.71 5.31
C PHE A 125 -3.64 -11.46 6.59
N TYR A 126 -4.66 -11.96 7.30
CA TYR A 126 -4.44 -12.70 8.53
C TYR A 126 -3.71 -14.01 8.28
N GLN A 127 -4.09 -14.76 7.23
CA GLN A 127 -3.40 -15.99 6.83
C GLN A 127 -1.93 -15.74 6.46
N ARG A 128 -1.66 -14.66 5.71
CA ARG A 128 -0.29 -14.25 5.36
C ARG A 128 0.52 -13.88 6.60
N TYR A 129 -0.05 -13.09 7.51
CA TYR A 129 0.58 -12.73 8.78
C TYR A 129 0.95 -13.99 9.58
N SER A 130 0.03 -14.94 9.76
CA SER A 130 0.32 -16.17 10.50
C SER A 130 1.40 -17.01 9.84
N THR A 131 1.44 -17.05 8.50
CA THR A 131 2.52 -17.72 7.76
C THR A 131 3.87 -17.05 8.01
N VAL A 132 3.91 -15.71 8.03
CA VAL A 132 5.13 -14.94 8.36
C VAL A 132 5.57 -15.23 9.79
N ILE A 133 4.66 -15.14 10.78
CA ILE A 133 4.99 -15.41 12.18
C ILE A 133 5.50 -16.84 12.40
N ALA A 134 4.94 -17.82 11.68
CA ALA A 134 5.40 -19.20 11.76
C ALA A 134 6.80 -19.42 11.18
N ARG A 135 7.21 -18.62 10.18
CA ARG A 135 8.45 -18.83 9.42
C ARG A 135 9.58 -17.84 9.74
N LEU A 136 9.27 -16.68 10.30
CA LEU A 136 10.30 -15.64 10.50
C LEU A 136 11.28 -16.08 11.60
N PRO A 137 12.59 -16.15 11.34
CA PRO A 137 13.58 -16.47 12.36
C PRO A 137 13.74 -15.30 13.34
N GLY A 138 14.09 -15.60 14.59
CA GLY A 138 14.44 -14.57 15.57
C GLY A 138 13.28 -13.80 16.20
N ILE A 139 12.01 -14.11 15.88
CA ILE A 139 10.88 -13.54 16.64
C ILE A 139 10.77 -14.25 18.00
N PRO A 140 10.84 -13.51 19.12
CA PRO A 140 10.75 -14.11 20.46
C PRO A 140 9.37 -14.69 20.80
N CYS A 141 8.30 -14.15 20.21
CA CYS A 141 6.92 -14.58 20.44
C CYS A 141 6.21 -14.90 19.11
N ARG A 142 5.91 -16.17 18.86
CA ARG A 142 5.17 -16.63 17.66
C ARG A 142 3.66 -16.73 17.89
N ASP A 143 3.13 -15.92 18.80
CA ASP A 143 1.77 -16.08 19.25
C ASP A 143 0.78 -15.39 18.30
N VAL A 144 0.11 -16.21 17.49
CA VAL A 144 -1.08 -15.83 16.73
C VAL A 144 -2.27 -16.28 17.56
N LYS A 145 -3.09 -15.32 18.02
CA LYS A 145 -4.28 -15.61 18.84
C LYS A 145 -5.36 -16.33 18.02
N PRO A 146 -6.34 -16.99 18.65
CA PRO A 146 -7.40 -17.70 17.93
C PRO A 146 -8.15 -16.81 16.93
N THR A 147 -8.49 -15.58 17.32
CA THR A 147 -9.24 -14.66 16.46
C THR A 147 -8.38 -13.51 15.92
N TYR A 148 -8.80 -12.98 14.76
CA TYR A 148 -8.18 -11.79 14.16
C TYR A 148 -8.28 -10.56 15.08
N PHE A 149 -9.40 -10.41 15.80
CA PHE A 149 -9.58 -9.34 16.79
C PHE A 149 -8.53 -9.42 17.90
N GLU A 150 -8.37 -10.57 18.54
CA GLU A 150 -7.43 -10.77 19.65
C GLU A 150 -5.98 -10.54 19.21
N THR A 151 -5.59 -11.05 18.04
CA THR A 151 -4.24 -10.82 17.52
C THR A 151 -3.98 -9.35 17.23
N LYS A 152 -5.00 -8.59 16.81
CA LYS A 152 -4.84 -7.14 16.61
C LYS A 152 -4.74 -6.39 17.93
N THR A 153 -5.50 -6.78 18.95
CA THR A 153 -5.54 -6.07 20.23
C THR A 153 -4.35 -6.38 21.13
N SER A 154 -3.63 -7.47 20.90
CA SER A 154 -2.43 -7.83 21.66
C SER A 154 -1.23 -6.89 21.46
N VAL A 155 -1.21 -6.09 20.40
CA VAL A 155 -0.12 -5.14 20.12
C VAL A 155 -0.35 -3.83 20.87
N ALA A 156 0.14 -3.77 22.10
CA ALA A 156 -0.18 -2.75 23.09
C ALA A 156 0.18 -1.33 22.63
N GLU A 157 1.38 -1.13 22.12
CA GLU A 157 1.91 0.17 21.68
C GLU A 157 1.10 0.73 20.51
N TYR A 158 0.74 -0.12 19.54
CA TYR A 158 -0.13 0.27 18.42
C TYR A 158 -1.52 0.67 18.92
N GLN A 159 -2.10 -0.10 19.86
CA GLN A 159 -3.42 0.24 20.41
C GLN A 159 -3.37 1.50 21.27
N GLN A 160 -2.28 1.76 21.99
CA GLN A 160 -2.05 3.01 22.71
C GLN A 160 -1.99 4.20 21.75
N ALA A 161 -1.12 4.17 20.75
CA ALA A 161 -1.02 5.23 19.74
C ALA A 161 -2.38 5.49 19.06
N LYS A 162 -3.17 4.44 18.82
CA LYS A 162 -4.53 4.54 18.26
C LYS A 162 -5.52 5.20 19.20
N ARG A 163 -5.41 4.99 20.52
CA ARG A 163 -6.22 5.70 21.52
C ARG A 163 -5.86 7.18 21.55
N GLU A 164 -4.57 7.51 21.58
CA GLU A 164 -4.11 8.90 21.54
C GLU A 164 -4.57 9.64 20.28
N LEU A 165 -4.52 8.98 19.12
CA LEU A 165 -5.07 9.52 17.88
C LEU A 165 -6.56 9.88 18.04
N PHE A 166 -7.38 8.97 18.57
CA PHE A 166 -8.81 9.21 18.70
C PHE A 166 -9.11 10.29 19.75
N ALA A 167 -8.34 10.33 20.83
CA ALA A 167 -8.42 11.40 21.82
C ALA A 167 -8.10 12.77 21.20
N ALA A 168 -7.09 12.84 20.32
CA ALA A 168 -6.74 14.08 19.62
C ALA A 168 -7.86 14.58 18.70
N PHE A 169 -8.53 13.69 17.95
CA PHE A 169 -9.71 14.05 17.16
C PHE A 169 -10.85 14.59 18.02
N SER A 170 -11.09 13.95 19.17
CA SER A 170 -12.13 14.38 20.11
C SER A 170 -11.80 15.74 20.75
N LYS A 171 -10.52 15.99 21.08
CA LYS A 171 -10.05 17.22 21.73
C LYS A 171 -10.12 18.45 20.81
N GLU A 172 -9.95 18.24 19.50
CA GLU A 172 -10.04 19.29 18.48
C GLU A 172 -11.47 19.47 17.93
N ASP A 173 -12.48 18.88 18.60
CA ASP A 173 -13.89 18.92 18.19
C ASP A 173 -14.13 18.46 16.74
N LEU A 174 -13.32 17.50 16.26
CA LEU A 174 -13.41 16.94 14.90
C LEU A 174 -14.32 15.71 14.81
N GLY A 175 -15.05 15.43 15.88
CA GLY A 175 -15.96 14.30 16.02
C GLY A 175 -15.29 12.99 16.42
N GLU A 176 -16.12 11.98 16.69
CA GLU A 176 -15.64 10.66 17.11
C GLU A 176 -15.26 9.76 15.94
N TRP A 177 -14.22 8.96 16.14
CA TRP A 177 -13.79 7.99 15.14
C TRP A 177 -14.79 6.81 15.06
N LEU A 178 -15.60 6.78 14.00
CA LEU A 178 -16.54 5.69 13.73
C LEU A 178 -15.82 4.34 13.55
N LYS A 179 -16.15 3.38 14.39
CA LYS A 179 -15.64 2.00 14.34
C LYS A 179 -16.71 1.07 13.76
N LYS A 180 -16.26 -0.01 13.16
CA LYS A 180 -17.14 -1.12 12.79
C LYS A 180 -17.45 -1.96 14.04
N PRO A 181 -18.59 -2.68 14.07
CA PRO A 181 -18.87 -3.65 15.13
C PRO A 181 -17.71 -4.65 15.29
N ILE A 182 -17.43 -5.06 16.52
CA ILE A 182 -16.29 -5.91 16.86
C ILE A 182 -16.39 -7.28 16.18
N GLU A 183 -17.61 -7.75 15.94
CA GLU A 183 -17.98 -8.99 15.29
C GLU A 183 -17.36 -9.10 13.89
N GLN A 184 -17.12 -7.97 13.22
CA GLN A 184 -16.46 -7.94 11.91
C GLN A 184 -14.96 -8.31 11.97
N ASP A 185 -14.35 -8.32 13.16
CA ASP A 185 -12.98 -8.75 13.41
C ASP A 185 -12.94 -10.06 14.25
N GLN A 186 -14.06 -10.54 14.82
CA GLN A 186 -14.14 -11.78 15.61
C GLN A 186 -14.31 -13.02 14.72
N PHE A 187 -13.30 -13.33 13.93
CA PHE A 187 -13.24 -14.54 13.11
C PHE A 187 -11.91 -15.25 13.29
N THR A 188 -11.90 -16.57 13.05
CA THR A 188 -10.71 -17.42 13.05
C THR A 188 -10.17 -17.62 11.64
N LEU A 189 -8.94 -18.13 11.53
CA LEU A 189 -8.44 -18.54 10.22
C LEU A 189 -9.26 -19.69 9.65
N ILE A 190 -9.64 -19.54 8.39
CA ILE A 190 -10.25 -20.59 7.59
C ILE A 190 -9.11 -21.51 7.21
N VAL A 191 -9.17 -22.74 7.72
CA VAL A 191 -8.29 -23.81 7.28
C VAL A 191 -8.68 -24.15 5.84
N ALA A 192 -7.73 -24.09 4.90
CA ALA A 192 -7.98 -24.54 3.55
C ALA A 192 -8.38 -26.03 3.62
N LYS A 193 -9.52 -26.39 3.04
CA LYS A 193 -9.76 -27.81 2.73
C LYS A 193 -8.67 -28.22 1.74
N ASP A 194 -8.12 -29.42 1.88
CA ASP A 194 -7.03 -29.96 1.04
C ASP A 194 -7.31 -29.95 -0.49
N SER A 195 -8.49 -29.49 -0.92
CA SER A 195 -8.91 -29.29 -2.31
C SER A 195 -8.44 -27.98 -2.95
N ASP A 196 -8.04 -26.97 -2.18
CA ASP A 196 -7.47 -25.73 -2.73
C ASP A 196 -5.94 -25.83 -2.66
N GLY A 197 -5.33 -26.13 -3.81
CA GLY A 197 -3.88 -26.26 -3.95
C GLY A 197 -3.11 -25.04 -3.40
N PRO A 198 -1.80 -25.20 -3.12
CA PRO A 198 -1.02 -24.17 -2.45
C PRO A 198 -1.09 -22.84 -3.21
N PRO A 199 -1.12 -21.70 -2.50
CA PRO A 199 -1.14 -20.39 -3.14
C PRO A 199 0.05 -20.29 -4.12
N PRO A 200 -0.10 -19.62 -5.28
CA PRO A 200 0.87 -19.66 -6.38
C PRO A 200 2.27 -19.11 -6.03
N TYR A 201 2.45 -18.57 -4.84
CA TYR A 201 3.72 -18.05 -4.31
C TYR A 201 4.47 -19.03 -3.40
N ALA A 202 3.93 -20.24 -3.14
CA ALA A 202 4.48 -21.15 -2.13
C ALA A 202 5.72 -21.94 -2.57
N ASN A 203 5.98 -22.07 -3.87
CA ASN A 203 7.06 -22.91 -4.40
C ASN A 203 7.93 -22.19 -5.42
N GLN A 204 8.83 -21.31 -4.97
CA GLN A 204 10.06 -21.01 -5.72
C GLN A 204 11.24 -20.89 -4.75
N PRO A 205 12.28 -21.73 -4.87
CA PRO A 205 13.56 -21.49 -4.22
C PRO A 205 14.18 -20.22 -4.84
N GLN A 206 14.35 -19.17 -4.05
CA GLN A 206 15.13 -18.01 -4.47
C GLN A 206 16.62 -18.37 -4.38
N ALA A 207 17.27 -18.60 -5.51
CA ALA A 207 18.73 -18.58 -5.58
C ALA A 207 19.18 -17.12 -5.53
N VAL A 208 19.87 -16.73 -4.47
CA VAL A 208 20.52 -15.41 -4.35
C VAL A 208 21.76 -15.43 -5.25
N PRO A 209 21.89 -14.58 -6.28
CA PRO A 209 23.12 -14.52 -7.07
C PRO A 209 24.19 -13.79 -6.25
N MET A 210 25.29 -14.49 -5.97
CA MET A 210 26.54 -13.88 -5.49
C MET A 210 27.11 -12.94 -6.56
N PRO A 211 27.71 -11.78 -6.21
CA PRO A 211 28.44 -10.97 -7.16
C PRO A 211 29.78 -11.66 -7.49
N THR A 212 30.04 -11.94 -8.77
CA THR A 212 31.37 -12.34 -9.22
C THR A 212 32.19 -11.10 -9.54
N ASP A 213 33.29 -10.91 -8.82
CA ASP A 213 34.31 -9.89 -9.08
C ASP A 213 34.92 -10.09 -10.49
N GLY A 214 34.69 -9.11 -11.37
CA GLY A 214 35.26 -9.08 -12.71
C GLY A 214 36.64 -8.42 -12.71
N THR A 215 37.70 -9.23 -12.64
CA THR A 215 39.05 -8.84 -13.07
C THR A 215 39.47 -9.70 -14.25
N GLY A 216 39.75 -9.10 -15.41
CA GLY A 216 40.24 -9.83 -16.58
C GLY A 216 40.06 -9.12 -17.93
N ASN A 217 41.18 -8.57 -18.41
CA ASN A 217 41.47 -7.80 -19.64
C ASN A 217 40.95 -8.31 -21.00
N PRO A 218 41.06 -7.48 -22.07
CA PRO A 218 40.35 -7.64 -23.34
C PRO A 218 41.10 -8.52 -24.34
N THR A 219 40.35 -9.30 -25.12
CA THR A 219 40.83 -9.88 -26.38
C THR A 219 39.96 -9.40 -27.54
N THR A 220 40.64 -8.70 -28.43
CA THR A 220 40.26 -8.32 -29.79
C THR A 220 39.63 -9.48 -30.57
N ASN A 221 38.55 -9.22 -31.29
CA ASN A 221 38.28 -9.90 -32.54
C ASN A 221 37.58 -8.95 -33.54
N THR A 222 38.32 -8.70 -34.61
CA THR A 222 37.94 -7.96 -35.81
C THR A 222 37.03 -8.84 -36.66
N THR A 223 35.85 -8.34 -37.05
CA THR A 223 35.18 -8.85 -38.26
C THR A 223 34.44 -7.72 -38.95
N THR A 224 34.95 -7.38 -40.13
CA THR A 224 34.45 -6.43 -41.11
C THR A 224 33.20 -6.96 -41.79
N THR A 225 32.09 -6.21 -41.81
CA THR A 225 31.17 -6.25 -42.98
C THR A 225 30.34 -4.97 -43.10
N THR A 226 30.67 -4.21 -44.14
CA THR A 226 29.81 -3.45 -45.07
C THR A 226 28.74 -2.47 -44.55
N ALA A 227 29.00 -1.20 -44.88
CA ALA A 227 28.09 -0.07 -44.84
C ALA A 227 26.99 -0.13 -45.91
N ALA A 228 25.81 0.39 -45.57
CA ALA A 228 24.94 1.11 -46.49
C ALA A 228 24.22 2.21 -45.69
N ALA A 229 24.61 3.46 -45.95
CA ALA A 229 24.01 4.67 -45.41
C ALA A 229 23.36 5.46 -46.55
N ALA A 230 22.17 5.99 -46.32
CA ALA A 230 21.61 7.17 -46.99
C ALA A 230 20.29 7.60 -46.28
N PRO A 231 19.84 8.85 -46.37
CA PRO A 231 20.56 10.05 -45.94
C PRO A 231 19.69 10.92 -45.00
N VAL A 232 20.38 11.72 -44.18
CA VAL A 232 19.80 12.82 -43.39
C VAL A 232 19.52 13.99 -44.32
N GLY A 233 18.24 14.35 -44.48
CA GLY A 233 17.81 15.59 -45.11
C GLY A 233 17.71 16.71 -44.07
N ASN A 234 18.35 17.83 -44.33
CA ASN A 234 18.36 19.03 -43.50
C ASN A 234 17.71 20.20 -44.28
N VAL A 235 17.26 21.23 -43.53
CA VAL A 235 16.82 22.58 -43.98
C VAL A 235 15.35 22.62 -44.48
N SER A 236 14.43 23.52 -44.07
CA SER A 236 14.49 24.96 -43.83
C SER A 236 13.36 25.50 -42.91
N SER A 237 13.71 26.58 -42.19
CA SER A 237 12.87 27.66 -41.67
C SER A 237 11.87 28.25 -42.67
N ILE A 238 10.69 28.63 -42.19
CA ILE A 238 9.72 29.71 -42.58
C ILE A 238 8.52 29.47 -41.62
N GLY A 239 7.85 30.38 -40.94
CA GLY A 239 7.76 31.83 -40.91
C GLY A 239 6.43 32.15 -40.19
N ASN A 240 6.39 33.24 -39.44
CA ASN A 240 5.21 33.77 -38.75
C ASN A 240 3.95 33.82 -39.64
N HIS A 241 2.77 33.60 -39.05
CA HIS A 241 1.67 34.56 -39.13
C HIS A 241 0.57 34.31 -38.08
N SER A 242 0.15 35.42 -37.48
CA SER A 242 -0.98 35.58 -36.56
C SER A 242 -2.33 35.38 -37.26
N LYS A 243 -3.28 34.76 -36.56
CA LYS A 243 -4.60 35.31 -36.17
C LYS A 243 -5.28 34.36 -35.20
#